data_AF-V4AKX7-F1
#
_entry.id   AF-V4AKX7-F1
#
_cell.length_a   1.000
_cell.length_b   1.000
_cell.length_c   1.000
_cell.angle_alpha   90.00
_cell.angle_beta   90.00
_cell.angle_gamma   90.00
#
_symmetry.space_group_name_H-M   'P 1'
#
loop_
_entity.id
_entity.type
_entity.pdbx_description
1 polymer ?
#
loop_
_entity_poly.entity_id
_entity_poly.type
_entity_poly.pdbx_seq_one_letter_code
_entity_poly.pdbx_strand_id
1 'polypeptide(L)'
;LGKHIAKLTGWNIDLKHPLFEISVHINDEMVVAGIPLSREPLSKRGYILHSGLRSPVAWILGYLTQIQPGDIILDPMCGKSTILIEAVKCLQPNAVYFGIDRNHQQLKTAQANVQFVACQNNINLLLSNGLDLPFKSGSVDKVICDAPFGEKHKIASDIHQFCYKLLQETQR
;
A
#
# COMPACT_ATOMS: atom_id res chain seq x y z
N LEU A 1 35.53 -3.36 7.25
CA LEU A 1 34.76 -4.28 8.10
C LEU A 1 34.74 -5.72 7.57
N GLY A 2 34.09 -6.01 6.42
CA GLY A 2 33.93 -7.40 5.92
C GLY A 2 35.23 -8.21 5.82
N LYS A 3 36.32 -7.62 5.28
CA LYS A 3 37.65 -8.26 5.24
C LYS A 3 38.22 -8.57 6.63
N HIS A 4 37.95 -7.71 7.62
CA HIS A 4 38.44 -7.89 8.98
C HIS A 4 37.67 -9.00 9.69
N ILE A 5 36.34 -9.05 9.51
CA ILE A 5 35.50 -10.15 10.00
C ILE A 5 35.96 -11.47 9.40
N ALA A 6 36.14 -11.54 8.08
CA ALA A 6 36.64 -12.74 7.41
C ALA A 6 38.01 -13.21 7.94
N LYS A 7 38.93 -12.27 8.24
CA LYS A 7 40.23 -12.59 8.85
C LYS A 7 40.09 -13.19 10.26
N LEU A 8 39.14 -12.70 11.06
CA LEU A 8 38.93 -13.17 12.43
C LEU A 8 38.15 -14.49 12.50
N THR A 9 37.16 -14.68 11.62
CA THR A 9 36.28 -15.86 11.64
C THR A 9 36.72 -16.99 10.71
N GLY A 10 37.63 -16.71 9.77
CA GLY A 10 37.97 -17.63 8.69
C GLY A 10 36.85 -17.81 7.65
N TRP A 11 35.81 -16.98 7.67
CA TRP A 11 34.68 -17.10 6.74
C TRP A 11 35.04 -16.63 5.34
N ASN A 12 34.55 -17.37 4.34
CA ASN A 12 34.63 -16.96 2.95
C ASN A 12 33.60 -15.85 2.66
N ILE A 13 34.02 -14.84 1.91
CA ILE A 13 33.16 -13.71 1.52
C ILE A 13 32.45 -14.07 0.22
N ASP A 14 31.12 -14.22 0.29
CA ASP A 14 30.24 -14.32 -0.89
C ASP A 14 29.30 -13.11 -0.92
N LEU A 15 29.40 -12.29 -1.97
CA LEU A 15 28.60 -11.08 -2.15
C LEU A 15 27.30 -11.31 -2.93
N LYS A 16 27.11 -12.50 -3.51
CA LYS A 16 25.94 -12.85 -4.32
C LYS A 16 24.98 -13.76 -3.56
N HIS A 17 25.52 -14.76 -2.88
CA HIS A 17 24.74 -15.77 -2.16
C HIS A 17 25.29 -15.99 -0.74
N PRO A 18 25.38 -14.92 0.09
CA PRO A 18 25.86 -15.06 1.46
C PRO A 18 24.98 -16.02 2.26
N LEU A 19 25.59 -16.82 3.13
CA LEU A 19 24.85 -17.61 4.12
C LEU A 19 24.28 -16.69 5.20
N PHE A 20 25.10 -15.78 5.71
CA PHE A 20 24.74 -14.72 6.65
C PHE A 20 25.09 -13.36 6.07
N GLU A 21 24.13 -12.45 6.12
CA GLU A 21 24.38 -11.04 5.86
C GLU A 21 24.69 -10.34 7.18
N ILE A 22 25.63 -9.40 7.17
CA ILE A 22 25.91 -8.53 8.31
C ILE A 22 25.64 -7.11 7.84
N SER A 23 24.59 -6.49 8.37
CA SER A 23 24.27 -5.10 8.10
C SER A 23 24.91 -4.22 9.18
N VAL A 24 25.51 -3.10 8.74
CA VAL A 24 26.03 -2.08 9.63
C VAL A 24 25.42 -0.74 9.27
N HIS A 25 24.73 -0.15 10.23
CA HIS A 25 24.12 1.15 10.16
C HIS A 25 24.96 2.13 10.99
N ILE A 26 25.35 3.25 10.37
CA ILE A 26 26.20 4.27 10.98
C ILE A 26 25.45 5.60 10.86
N ASN A 27 25.30 6.30 11.97
CA ASN A 27 24.90 7.71 12.00
C ASN A 27 25.89 8.49 12.88
N ASP A 28 25.62 9.78 13.10
CA ASP A 28 26.53 10.68 13.84
C ASP A 28 26.72 10.28 15.32
N GLU A 29 25.80 9.50 15.90
CA GLU A 29 25.78 9.18 17.33
C GLU A 29 26.17 7.73 17.62
N MET A 30 25.91 6.80 16.69
CA MET A 30 26.04 5.37 16.95
C MET A 30 26.36 4.54 15.71
N VAL A 31 26.98 3.38 15.98
CA VAL A 31 27.18 2.29 15.02
C VAL A 31 26.39 1.08 15.50
N VAL A 32 25.47 0.60 14.68
CA VAL A 32 24.70 -0.62 14.92
C VAL A 32 25.11 -1.67 13.91
N ALA A 33 25.59 -2.82 14.37
CA ALA A 33 25.87 -3.98 13.54
C ALA A 33 24.94 -5.14 13.93
N GLY A 34 24.38 -5.84 12.94
CA GLY A 34 23.48 -6.95 13.18
C GLY A 34 23.27 -7.84 11.97
N ILE A 35 22.57 -8.95 12.18
CA ILE A 35 22.18 -9.89 11.13
C ILE A 35 20.72 -9.61 10.78
N PRO A 36 20.40 -9.23 9.53
CA PRO A 36 19.01 -9.04 9.12
C PRO A 36 18.30 -10.39 9.11
N LEU A 37 17.11 -10.45 9.74
CA LEU A 37 16.30 -11.67 9.80
C LEU A 37 15.61 -11.98 8.47
N SER A 38 15.33 -10.95 7.65
CA SER A 38 14.73 -11.07 6.33
C SER A 38 15.68 -10.54 5.27
N ARG A 39 15.91 -11.33 4.21
CA ARG A 39 16.71 -10.91 3.05
C ARG A 39 15.93 -9.96 2.13
N GLU A 40 14.63 -10.21 1.99
CA GLU A 40 13.74 -9.36 1.19
C GLU A 40 13.05 -8.33 2.11
N PRO A 41 12.76 -7.12 1.60
CA PRO A 41 11.99 -6.14 2.35
C PRO A 41 10.62 -6.71 2.75
N LEU A 42 10.21 -6.51 4.01
CA LEU A 42 8.88 -6.94 4.49
C LEU A 42 7.71 -6.30 3.73
N SER A 43 7.96 -5.18 3.05
CA SER A 43 7.01 -4.54 2.15
C SER A 43 6.71 -5.34 0.89
N LYS A 44 7.55 -6.31 0.53
CA LYS A 44 7.31 -7.23 -0.58
C LYS A 44 6.38 -8.35 -0.10
N ARG A 45 5.08 -8.14 -0.22
CA ARG A 45 4.08 -9.15 0.10
C ARG A 45 3.95 -10.14 -1.04
N GLY A 46 4.16 -11.43 -0.75
CA GLY A 46 4.00 -12.50 -1.74
C GLY A 46 2.58 -12.64 -2.29
N TYR A 47 1.58 -12.05 -1.62
CA TYR A 47 0.19 -12.03 -2.06
C TYR A 47 -0.19 -10.77 -2.88
N ILE A 48 0.72 -9.81 -3.12
CA ILE A 48 0.44 -8.68 -4.02
C ILE A 48 1.22 -8.89 -5.31
N LEU A 49 0.50 -9.17 -6.39
CA LEU A 49 1.07 -9.48 -7.70
C LEU A 49 1.76 -8.25 -8.33
N HIS A 50 1.10 -7.09 -8.25
CA HIS A 50 1.58 -5.83 -8.80
C HIS A 50 1.63 -4.75 -7.71
N SER A 51 2.83 -4.33 -7.35
CA SER A 51 3.06 -3.37 -6.27
C SER A 51 2.51 -1.97 -6.60
N GLY A 52 1.74 -1.40 -5.66
CA GLY A 52 1.29 -0.01 -5.65
C GLY A 52 1.94 0.77 -4.51
N LEU A 53 1.12 1.37 -3.63
CA LEU A 53 1.59 1.90 -2.34
C LEU A 53 2.35 0.81 -1.57
N ARG A 54 3.40 1.18 -0.83
CA ARG A 54 4.13 0.20 -0.02
C ARG A 54 3.18 -0.43 1.00
N SER A 55 3.08 -1.76 0.99
CA SER A 55 2.20 -2.54 1.86
C SER A 55 2.19 -2.12 3.35
N PRO A 56 3.32 -1.82 4.00
CA PRO A 56 3.29 -1.37 5.39
C PRO A 56 2.54 -0.05 5.58
N VAL A 57 2.66 0.88 4.63
CA VAL A 57 1.92 2.16 4.67
C VAL A 57 0.44 1.91 4.43
N ALA A 58 0.10 1.10 3.43
CA ALA A 58 -1.27 0.69 3.15
C ALA A 58 -1.93 0.02 4.37
N TRP A 59 -1.21 -0.86 5.05
CA TRP A 59 -1.66 -1.50 6.29
C TRP A 59 -1.89 -0.48 7.41
N ILE A 60 -0.98 0.47 7.62
CA ILE A 60 -1.13 1.52 8.64
C ILE A 60 -2.35 2.40 8.36
N LEU A 61 -2.59 2.80 7.10
CA LEU A 61 -3.77 3.58 6.72
C LEU A 61 -5.06 2.82 7.05
N GLY A 62 -5.12 1.52 6.72
CA GLY A 62 -6.24 0.66 7.12
C GLY A 62 -6.40 0.56 8.63
N TYR A 63 -5.30 0.38 9.37
CA TYR A 63 -5.30 0.22 10.82
C TYR A 63 -5.83 1.48 11.53
N LEU A 64 -5.34 2.65 11.12
CA LEU A 64 -5.77 3.94 11.68
C LEU A 64 -7.25 4.25 11.40
N THR A 65 -7.83 3.65 10.36
CA THR A 65 -9.25 3.80 10.02
C THR A 65 -10.18 3.04 10.96
N GLN A 66 -9.65 2.11 11.78
CA GLN A 66 -10.41 1.35 12.78
C GLN A 66 -11.65 0.64 12.20
N ILE A 67 -11.50 0.01 11.03
CA ILE A 67 -12.58 -0.63 10.25
C ILE A 67 -13.33 -1.66 11.12
N GLN A 68 -14.65 -1.54 11.18
CA GLN A 68 -15.55 -2.45 11.89
C GLN A 68 -16.19 -3.47 10.94
N PRO A 69 -16.63 -4.64 11.44
CA PRO A 69 -17.44 -5.56 10.65
C PRO A 69 -18.70 -4.87 10.12
N GLY A 70 -19.00 -5.05 8.84
CA GLY A 70 -20.14 -4.43 8.17
C GLY A 70 -19.88 -3.03 7.61
N ASP A 71 -18.77 -2.37 7.95
CA ASP A 71 -18.43 -1.05 7.39
C ASP A 71 -18.35 -1.12 5.85
N ILE A 72 -18.84 -0.06 5.21
CA ILE A 72 -18.64 0.24 3.80
C ILE A 72 -17.44 1.20 3.69
N ILE A 73 -16.34 0.69 3.15
CA ILE A 73 -15.06 1.39 3.02
C ILE A 73 -14.86 1.83 1.56
N LEU A 74 -14.48 3.08 1.36
CA LEU A 74 -14.21 3.65 0.05
C LEU A 74 -12.75 4.09 -0.10
N ASP A 75 -12.11 3.66 -1.18
CA ASP A 75 -10.91 4.28 -1.72
C ASP A 75 -11.24 4.93 -3.08
N PRO A 76 -11.37 6.28 -3.15
CA PRO A 76 -11.83 6.99 -4.34
C PRO A 76 -10.76 7.06 -5.45
N MET A 77 -9.52 6.63 -5.18
CA MET A 77 -8.39 6.67 -6.11
C MET A 77 -7.49 5.45 -5.91
N CYS A 78 -8.09 4.27 -6.00
CA CYS A 78 -7.51 3.04 -5.47
C CYS A 78 -6.26 2.56 -6.20
N GLY A 79 -5.97 3.05 -7.41
CA GLY A 79 -4.83 2.63 -8.20
C GLY A 79 -4.83 1.11 -8.40
N LYS A 80 -3.89 0.42 -7.75
CA LYS A 80 -3.73 -1.04 -7.79
C LYS A 80 -4.42 -1.77 -6.62
N SER A 81 -5.26 -1.07 -5.86
CA SER A 81 -6.02 -1.52 -4.69
C SER A 81 -5.20 -2.09 -3.55
N THR A 82 -3.95 -1.64 -3.40
CA THR A 82 -3.06 -2.15 -2.34
C THR A 82 -3.60 -1.87 -0.94
N ILE A 83 -4.19 -0.68 -0.70
CA ILE A 83 -4.82 -0.32 0.58
C ILE A 83 -5.97 -1.29 0.90
N LEU A 84 -6.90 -1.46 -0.04
CA LEU A 84 -8.06 -2.34 0.15
C LEU A 84 -7.66 -3.79 0.37
N ILE A 85 -6.64 -4.28 -0.34
CA ILE A 85 -6.13 -5.66 -0.17
C ILE A 85 -5.51 -5.87 1.21
N GLU A 86 -4.67 -4.94 1.69
CA GLU A 86 -4.12 -5.03 3.05
C GLU A 86 -5.25 -4.96 4.10
N ALA A 87 -6.24 -4.09 3.90
CA ALA A 87 -7.37 -3.95 4.83
C ALA A 87 -8.21 -5.22 4.92
N VAL A 88 -8.62 -5.80 3.79
CA VAL A 88 -9.36 -7.07 3.76
C VAL A 88 -8.55 -8.20 4.38
N LYS A 89 -7.30 -8.36 3.94
CA LYS A 89 -6.51 -9.56 4.24
C LYS A 89 -5.94 -9.56 5.66
N CYS A 90 -5.64 -8.38 6.22
CA CYS A 90 -4.90 -8.27 7.47
C CYS A 90 -5.67 -7.59 8.60
N LEU A 91 -6.80 -6.93 8.33
CA LEU A 91 -7.52 -6.15 9.33
C LEU A 91 -8.97 -6.59 9.51
N GLN A 92 -9.81 -6.44 8.48
CA GLN A 92 -11.24 -6.68 8.60
C GLN A 92 -11.84 -7.34 7.35
N PRO A 93 -11.94 -8.68 7.28
CA PRO A 93 -12.51 -9.36 6.13
C PRO A 93 -14.04 -9.26 6.05
N ASN A 94 -14.75 -8.84 7.11
CA ASN A 94 -16.21 -8.76 7.11
C ASN A 94 -16.75 -7.34 6.79
N ALA A 95 -15.91 -6.48 6.22
CA ALA A 95 -16.32 -5.19 5.67
C ALA A 95 -16.48 -5.28 4.15
N VAL A 96 -17.17 -4.29 3.57
CA VAL A 96 -17.36 -4.16 2.11
C VAL A 96 -16.48 -3.03 1.62
N TYR A 97 -15.70 -3.29 0.58
CA TYR A 97 -14.69 -2.34 0.09
C TYR A 97 -15.02 -1.92 -1.34
N PHE A 98 -14.93 -0.62 -1.60
CA PHE A 98 -15.10 -0.02 -2.92
C PHE A 98 -13.81 0.68 -3.33
N GLY A 99 -13.24 0.29 -4.46
CA GLY A 99 -12.09 0.93 -5.08
C GLY A 99 -12.49 1.62 -6.37
N ILE A 100 -12.29 2.93 -6.43
CA ILE A 100 -12.60 3.76 -7.59
C ILE A 100 -11.29 4.25 -8.21
N ASP A 101 -11.17 4.18 -9.53
CA ASP A 101 -10.11 4.89 -10.24
C ASP A 101 -10.61 5.28 -11.62
N ARG A 102 -10.17 6.43 -12.13
CA ARG A 102 -10.50 6.92 -13.48
C ARG A 102 -9.67 6.25 -14.57
N ASN A 103 -8.56 5.63 -14.19
CA ASN A 103 -7.63 4.99 -15.10
C ASN A 103 -7.96 3.50 -15.24
N HIS A 104 -8.51 3.14 -16.40
CA HIS A 104 -8.85 1.76 -16.74
C HIS A 104 -7.64 0.79 -16.60
N GLN A 105 -6.42 1.23 -16.90
CA GLN A 105 -5.23 0.39 -16.77
C GLN A 105 -4.88 0.11 -15.31
N GLN A 106 -5.06 1.09 -14.41
CA GLN A 106 -4.88 0.88 -12.97
C GLN A 106 -5.91 -0.12 -12.44
N LEU A 107 -7.18 0.04 -12.79
CA LEU A 107 -8.23 -0.89 -12.38
C LEU A 107 -8.03 -2.30 -12.92
N LYS A 108 -7.52 -2.46 -14.14
CA LYS A 108 -7.16 -3.79 -14.67
C LYS A 108 -6.08 -4.45 -13.81
N THR A 109 -5.07 -3.67 -13.39
CA THR A 109 -4.03 -4.17 -12.48
C THR A 109 -4.57 -4.44 -11.08
N ALA A 110 -5.46 -3.60 -10.55
CA ALA A 110 -6.16 -3.84 -9.30
C ALA A 110 -6.98 -5.13 -9.35
N GLN A 111 -7.73 -5.35 -10.43
CA GLN A 111 -8.52 -6.57 -10.61
C GLN A 111 -7.64 -7.81 -10.60
N ALA A 112 -6.48 -7.79 -11.27
CA ALA A 112 -5.52 -8.89 -11.22
C ALA A 112 -4.99 -9.14 -9.79
N ASN A 113 -4.70 -8.09 -9.02
CA ASN A 113 -4.31 -8.21 -7.62
C ASN A 113 -5.42 -8.81 -6.75
N VAL A 114 -6.65 -8.31 -6.86
CA VAL A 114 -7.83 -8.78 -6.12
C VAL A 114 -8.12 -10.24 -6.44
N GLN A 115 -8.01 -10.64 -7.71
CA GLN A 115 -8.17 -12.02 -8.14
C GLN A 115 -7.10 -12.94 -7.58
N PHE A 116 -5.83 -12.49 -7.60
CA PHE A 116 -4.70 -13.26 -7.07
C PHE A 116 -4.83 -13.53 -5.57
N VAL A 117 -5.44 -12.61 -4.81
CA VAL A 117 -5.68 -12.75 -3.36
C VAL A 117 -7.00 -13.46 -3.03
N ALA A 118 -7.85 -13.70 -4.02
CA ALA A 118 -9.20 -14.27 -3.89
C ALA A 118 -10.15 -13.44 -2.99
N CYS A 119 -10.10 -12.11 -3.10
CA CYS A 119 -10.97 -11.19 -2.34
C CYS A 119 -12.04 -10.47 -3.20
N GLN A 120 -12.44 -11.05 -4.33
CA GLN A 120 -13.45 -10.49 -5.24
C GLN A 120 -14.82 -10.31 -4.58
N ASN A 121 -15.13 -11.10 -3.54
CA ASN A 121 -16.40 -11.00 -2.82
C ASN A 121 -16.43 -9.81 -1.83
N ASN A 122 -15.27 -9.26 -1.49
CA ASN A 122 -15.13 -8.16 -0.54
C ASN A 122 -14.84 -6.83 -1.25
N ILE A 123 -14.04 -6.86 -2.31
CA ILE A 123 -13.55 -5.67 -3.02
C ILE A 123 -14.28 -5.50 -4.35
N ASN A 124 -15.06 -4.42 -4.42
CA ASN A 124 -15.78 -3.98 -5.60
C ASN A 124 -14.97 -2.86 -6.28
N LEU A 125 -14.61 -3.06 -7.55
CA LEU A 125 -13.83 -2.07 -8.31
C LEU A 125 -14.72 -1.38 -9.35
N LEU A 126 -14.61 -0.06 -9.47
CA LEU A 126 -15.45 0.73 -10.38
C LEU A 126 -14.64 1.78 -11.14
N LEU A 127 -14.81 1.81 -12.47
CA LEU A 127 -14.24 2.84 -13.33
C LEU A 127 -15.10 4.10 -13.22
N SER A 128 -14.66 5.07 -12.42
CA SER A 128 -15.34 6.35 -12.24
C SER A 128 -14.37 7.45 -11.81
N ASN A 129 -14.87 8.68 -11.70
CA ASN A 129 -14.13 9.81 -11.19
C ASN A 129 -14.25 9.89 -9.66
N GLY A 130 -13.13 9.83 -8.94
CA GLY A 130 -13.10 10.00 -7.48
C GLY A 130 -13.51 11.38 -6.98
N LEU A 131 -13.63 12.37 -7.88
CA LEU A 131 -14.14 13.72 -7.59
C LEU A 131 -15.63 13.91 -7.93
N ASP A 132 -16.29 12.85 -8.42
CA ASP A 132 -17.72 12.81 -8.77
C ASP A 132 -18.19 11.35 -8.63
N LEU A 133 -18.36 10.94 -7.37
CA LEU A 133 -18.54 9.53 -7.03
C LEU A 133 -19.98 9.09 -7.34
N PRO A 134 -20.19 7.86 -7.83
CA PRO A 134 -21.52 7.34 -8.14
C PRO A 134 -22.25 6.76 -6.90
N PHE A 135 -21.94 7.25 -5.70
CA PHE A 135 -22.55 6.83 -4.44
C PHE A 135 -23.63 7.81 -3.99
N LYS A 136 -24.53 7.38 -3.09
CA LYS A 136 -25.46 8.31 -2.45
C LYS A 136 -24.75 9.00 -1.28
N SER A 137 -25.18 10.22 -0.96
CA SER A 137 -24.68 10.94 0.22
C SER A 137 -24.89 10.12 1.50
N GLY A 138 -23.86 10.07 2.36
CA GLY A 138 -23.87 9.29 3.60
C GLY A 138 -23.97 7.77 3.41
N SER A 139 -23.66 7.22 2.23
CA SER A 139 -23.77 5.78 1.97
C SER A 139 -22.48 4.98 2.19
N VAL A 140 -21.40 5.62 2.63
CA VAL A 140 -20.13 4.97 2.97
C VAL A 140 -19.79 5.34 4.41
N ASP A 141 -19.25 4.39 5.17
CA ASP A 141 -18.94 4.61 6.58
C ASP A 141 -17.58 5.30 6.73
N LYS A 142 -16.60 4.93 5.89
CA LYS A 142 -15.23 5.45 5.98
C LYS A 142 -14.55 5.57 4.62
N VAL A 143 -13.65 6.53 4.51
CA VAL A 143 -12.84 6.79 3.32
C VAL A 143 -11.36 6.64 3.66
N ILE A 144 -10.62 5.91 2.82
CA ILE A 144 -9.17 5.71 2.94
C ILE A 144 -8.55 5.92 1.56
N CYS A 145 -7.59 6.84 1.43
CA CYS A 145 -7.07 7.23 0.13
C CYS A 145 -5.59 7.60 0.21
N ASP A 146 -4.80 7.13 -0.75
CA ASP A 146 -3.47 7.67 -1.09
C ASP A 146 -3.63 8.55 -2.34
N ALA A 147 -4.09 9.78 -2.13
CA ALA A 147 -4.39 10.71 -3.22
C ALA A 147 -3.11 11.11 -3.97
N PRO A 148 -3.17 11.35 -5.30
CA PRO A 148 -2.00 11.73 -6.08
C PRO A 148 -1.44 13.09 -5.64
N PHE A 149 -0.11 13.20 -5.59
CA PHE A 149 0.62 14.42 -5.21
C PHE A 149 1.23 15.17 -6.41
N GLY A 150 0.77 14.91 -7.64
CA GLY A 150 1.19 15.65 -8.85
C GLY A 150 2.50 15.21 -9.52
N GLU A 151 3.35 14.40 -8.87
CA GLU A 151 4.66 14.01 -9.46
C GLU A 151 4.58 12.89 -10.51
N LYS A 152 3.76 11.86 -10.28
CA LYS A 152 3.61 10.71 -11.19
C LYS A 152 2.32 10.73 -12.01
N HIS A 153 1.31 11.44 -11.52
CA HIS A 153 0.04 11.64 -12.17
C HIS A 153 -0.23 13.14 -12.25
N LYS A 154 -0.21 13.71 -13.46
CA LYS A 154 -0.46 15.14 -13.66
C LYS A 154 -1.87 15.47 -13.17
N ILE A 155 -1.95 16.33 -12.18
CA ILE A 155 -3.20 16.97 -11.78
C ILE A 155 -3.35 18.18 -12.71
N ALA A 156 -4.45 18.23 -13.46
CA ALA A 156 -4.68 19.30 -14.43
C ALA A 156 -5.02 20.65 -13.76
N SER A 157 -5.46 20.60 -12.50
CA SER A 157 -5.75 21.74 -11.65
C SER A 157 -4.65 21.98 -10.61
N ASP A 158 -4.74 23.10 -9.92
CA ASP A 158 -4.01 23.32 -8.68
C ASP A 158 -4.27 22.18 -7.66
N ILE A 159 -3.22 21.79 -6.92
CA ILE A 159 -3.28 20.69 -5.94
C ILE A 159 -4.24 21.01 -4.80
N HIS A 160 -4.32 22.26 -4.35
CA HIS A 160 -5.25 22.64 -3.29
C HIS A 160 -6.69 22.54 -3.77
N GLN A 161 -6.97 22.99 -4.99
CA GLN A 161 -8.31 22.85 -5.57
C GLN A 161 -8.71 21.39 -5.75
N PHE A 162 -7.77 20.53 -6.14
CA PHE A 162 -7.99 19.09 -6.23
C PHE A 162 -8.31 18.46 -4.86
N CYS A 163 -7.47 18.71 -3.86
CA CYS A 163 -7.68 18.21 -2.50
C CYS A 163 -8.99 18.72 -1.91
N TYR A 164 -9.34 19.99 -2.14
CA TYR A 164 -10.59 20.58 -1.69
C TYR A 164 -11.80 19.85 -2.29
N LYS A 165 -11.83 19.65 -3.62
CA LYS A 165 -12.92 18.91 -4.28
C LYS A 165 -13.02 17.47 -3.80
N LEU A 166 -11.90 16.79 -3.61
CA LEU A 166 -11.87 15.44 -3.09
C LEU A 166 -12.50 15.38 -1.68
N LEU A 167 -12.06 16.28 -0.79
CA LEU A 167 -12.60 16.34 0.57
C LEU A 167 -14.11 16.63 0.57
N GLN A 168 -14.58 17.60 -0.23
CA GLN A 168 -16.00 17.89 -0.38
C GLN A 168 -16.79 16.66 -0.83
N GLU A 169 -16.30 15.96 -1.84
CA GLU A 169 -16.98 14.78 -2.40
C GLU A 169 -16.97 13.60 -1.43
N THR A 170 -15.93 13.44 -0.62
CA THR A 170 -15.83 12.36 0.37
C THR A 170 -16.59 12.63 1.68
N GLN A 171 -17.02 13.87 1.92
CA GLN A 171 -17.75 14.27 3.13
C GLN A 171 -19.27 14.31 2.96
N ARG A 172 -19.78 14.07 1.75
CA ARG A 172 -21.21 14.16 1.44
C ARG A 172 -22.02 12.95 1.89
#